data_AF-A0A378JWR9-F1
#
_entry.id   AF-A0A378JWR9-F1
#
_cell.length_a   1.000
_cell.length_b   1.000
_cell.length_c   1.000
_cell.angle_alpha   90.00
_cell.angle_beta   90.00
_cell.angle_gamma   90.00
#
_symmetry.space_group_name_H-M   'P 1'
#
loop_
_entity.id
_entity.type
_entity.pdbx_description
1 polymer ?
#
loop_
_entity_poly.entity_id
_entity_poly.type
_entity_poly.pdbx_seq_one_letter_code
_entity_poly.pdbx_strand_id
1 'polypeptide(L)'
;MPNLFDTALQDFPRNEIWRLQTDGWQACRGPDNFRPSYYQGMEAGFNFLRRFDDVHITPEFIEHIYFSAYQYESAFKNERICRQGYCESVNEFAIVLPLPGLEAIAGVSLAGIDELVTMIQSSYESQGSREFPQNEIGIMKPGMFYSRVISFNDFATPNEFKNMLIKQLELASATLRLYTGPVNISDDEMTRVDLISNAATREDILTFVQNDIDQYYAELQRAQSIADPEHRNAYEIMAINRFIRKLHQSHYFPDGNGRTFIFLLANLLHLQNGHGLKITEFPAHYAGFSSYELLIETRTDLDNFNAFKITRAKEYFGNLSPETIIGDKEGTKRELTARLNPNPLIALAQIDELFIQVLEKKIQVPVGHVPSKSLTKKTIKSLTGPSTSTIAHDHAKIMLKELYLETLVRVVQNDAHNDTTQRLGYGANKQTPVEILRSIVFRHDLAKVCGPDKIEPIITQLSNDALLASTSSSAASSEPPIFKS
;
A
#
# COMPACT_ATOMS: atom_id res chain seq x y z
N MET A 1 -5.52 15.47 -22.97
CA MET A 1 -5.93 14.11 -22.59
C MET A 1 -6.24 14.12 -21.09
N PRO A 2 -7.12 13.25 -20.55
CA PRO A 2 -7.22 13.12 -19.10
C PRO A 2 -5.84 12.76 -18.53
N ASN A 3 -5.51 13.27 -17.34
CA ASN A 3 -4.25 12.92 -16.69
C ASN A 3 -4.26 11.40 -16.36
N LEU A 4 -3.08 10.79 -16.30
CA LEU A 4 -2.85 9.38 -16.06
C LEU A 4 -3.46 8.90 -14.74
N PHE A 5 -3.38 9.72 -13.69
CA PHE A 5 -3.97 9.42 -12.39
C PHE A 5 -5.50 9.31 -12.43
N ASP A 6 -6.19 10.27 -13.05
CA ASP A 6 -7.64 10.28 -13.22
C ASP A 6 -8.09 9.09 -14.06
N THR A 7 -7.31 8.77 -15.09
CA THR A 7 -7.57 7.60 -15.94
C THR A 7 -7.44 6.30 -15.13
N ALA A 8 -6.39 6.17 -14.32
CA ALA A 8 -6.16 4.99 -13.51
C ALA A 8 -7.20 4.82 -12.37
N LEU A 9 -7.60 5.93 -11.75
CA LEU A 9 -8.62 5.99 -10.69
C LEU A 9 -10.05 5.89 -11.22
N GLN A 10 -10.25 5.85 -12.53
CA GLN A 10 -11.57 5.58 -13.08
C GLN A 10 -12.13 4.27 -12.51
N ASP A 11 -13.36 4.35 -11.99
CA ASP A 11 -14.07 3.24 -11.35
C ASP A 11 -13.42 2.70 -10.07
N PHE A 12 -12.37 3.33 -9.54
CA PHE A 12 -11.85 3.03 -8.22
C PHE A 12 -12.72 3.71 -7.14
N PRO A 13 -13.08 3.03 -6.03
CA PRO A 13 -13.87 3.62 -4.95
C PRO A 13 -13.16 4.80 -4.31
N ARG A 14 -13.76 6.00 -4.42
CA ARG A 14 -13.12 7.23 -3.92
C ARG A 14 -12.89 7.25 -2.41
N ASN A 15 -13.69 6.50 -1.66
CA ASN A 15 -13.56 6.35 -0.21
C ASN A 15 -12.40 5.43 0.21
N GLU A 16 -11.74 4.75 -0.75
CA GLU A 16 -10.62 3.82 -0.51
C GLU A 16 -9.27 4.36 -0.99
N ILE A 17 -9.18 5.63 -1.42
CA ILE A 17 -7.93 6.26 -1.89
C ILE A 17 -6.80 6.19 -0.83
N TRP A 18 -7.17 6.18 0.45
CA TRP A 18 -6.21 6.05 1.56
C TRP A 18 -5.35 4.78 1.48
N ARG A 19 -5.81 3.72 0.79
CA ARG A 19 -5.02 2.49 0.57
C ARG A 19 -3.83 2.69 -0.36
N LEU A 20 -3.84 3.71 -1.21
CA LEU A 20 -2.67 4.11 -1.99
C LEU A 20 -1.63 4.86 -1.14
N GLN A 21 -2.00 5.26 0.07
CA GLN A 21 -1.21 6.13 0.94
C GLN A 21 -0.64 5.37 2.15
N THR A 22 -1.19 4.20 2.47
CA THR A 22 -0.85 3.35 3.61
C THR A 22 -0.34 2.02 3.08
N ASP A 23 0.69 1.45 3.69
CA ASP A 23 1.08 0.07 3.34
C ASP A 23 -0.05 -0.91 3.65
N GLY A 24 -0.18 -1.94 2.82
CA GLY A 24 -1.25 -2.93 2.92
C GLY A 24 -1.21 -3.70 4.24
N TRP A 25 -0.01 -3.95 4.77
CA TRP A 25 0.17 -4.54 6.09
C TRP A 25 -0.51 -3.72 7.20
N GLN A 26 -0.38 -2.40 7.18
CA GLN A 26 -1.03 -1.52 8.15
C GLN A 26 -2.45 -1.13 7.74
N ALA A 27 -2.90 -1.46 6.54
CA ALA A 27 -4.27 -1.18 6.11
C ALA A 27 -5.33 -1.92 6.93
N CYS A 28 -4.96 -3.05 7.57
CA CYS A 28 -5.82 -3.74 8.54
C CYS A 28 -6.13 -2.88 9.78
N ARG A 29 -5.36 -1.81 10.03
CA ARG A 29 -5.58 -0.81 11.09
C ARG A 29 -6.48 0.35 10.64
N GLY A 30 -6.92 0.33 9.38
CA GLY A 30 -7.89 1.25 8.84
C GLY A 30 -7.34 2.62 8.43
N PRO A 31 -8.22 3.50 7.93
CA PRO A 31 -7.87 4.76 7.30
C PRO A 31 -7.37 5.84 8.26
N ASP A 32 -7.42 5.59 9.57
CA ASP A 32 -6.99 6.53 10.62
C ASP A 32 -5.70 6.07 11.32
N ASN A 33 -5.02 5.04 10.80
CA ASN A 33 -3.82 4.47 11.40
C ASN A 33 -2.66 5.48 11.53
N PHE A 34 -2.50 6.37 10.55
CA PHE A 34 -1.49 7.42 10.58
C PHE A 34 -2.06 8.77 11.04
N ARG A 35 -1.17 9.62 11.58
CA ARG A 35 -1.49 10.99 11.99
C ARG A 35 -2.08 11.81 10.82
N PRO A 36 -2.96 12.79 11.08
CA PRO A 36 -3.55 13.61 10.01
C PRO A 36 -2.55 14.30 9.08
N SER A 37 -1.40 14.76 9.60
CA SER A 37 -0.36 15.39 8.78
C SER A 37 0.25 14.46 7.74
N TYR A 38 0.32 13.15 8.04
CA TYR A 38 0.77 12.13 7.09
C TYR A 38 -0.15 12.07 5.88
N TYR A 39 -1.46 11.93 6.12
CA TYR A 39 -2.45 11.82 5.04
C TYR A 39 -2.59 13.12 4.24
N GLN A 40 -2.51 14.29 4.90
CA GLN A 40 -2.45 15.59 4.21
C GLN A 40 -1.22 15.67 3.29
N GLY A 41 -0.07 15.20 3.76
CA GLY A 41 1.14 15.09 2.97
C GLY A 41 0.98 14.16 1.77
N MET A 42 0.51 12.93 1.99
CA MET A 42 0.29 11.97 0.90
C MET A 42 -0.70 12.50 -0.14
N GLU A 43 -1.80 13.12 0.28
CA GLU A 43 -2.75 13.78 -0.63
C GLU A 43 -2.08 14.89 -1.44
N ALA A 44 -1.29 15.76 -0.81
CA ALA A 44 -0.54 16.80 -1.51
C ALA A 44 0.48 16.24 -2.49
N GLY A 45 1.14 15.13 -2.14
CA GLY A 45 2.06 14.40 -3.01
C GLY A 45 1.36 13.84 -4.25
N PHE A 46 0.26 13.10 -4.07
CA PHE A 46 -0.52 12.60 -5.20
C PHE A 46 -1.08 13.72 -6.08
N ASN A 47 -1.53 14.84 -5.49
CA ASN A 47 -1.97 16.03 -6.22
C ASN A 47 -0.82 16.74 -6.96
N PHE A 48 0.40 16.68 -6.44
CA PHE A 48 1.59 17.12 -7.16
C PHE A 48 1.84 16.23 -8.38
N LEU A 49 1.91 14.90 -8.20
CA LEU A 49 2.14 13.97 -9.30
C LEU A 49 1.06 14.08 -10.39
N ARG A 50 -0.21 14.23 -10.01
CA ARG A 50 -1.33 14.42 -10.94
C ARG A 50 -1.18 15.65 -11.85
N ARG A 51 -0.42 16.66 -11.44
CA ARG A 51 -0.14 17.87 -12.24
C ARG A 51 1.07 17.74 -13.16
N PHE A 52 1.91 16.72 -12.94
CA PHE A 52 3.21 16.53 -13.57
C PHE A 52 3.42 15.06 -13.96
N ASP A 53 2.36 14.39 -14.41
CA ASP A 53 2.35 12.95 -14.61
C ASP A 53 3.02 12.51 -15.91
N ASP A 54 3.31 13.44 -16.82
CA ASP A 54 4.07 13.23 -18.06
C ASP A 54 5.51 13.76 -17.99
N VAL A 55 5.94 14.25 -16.83
CA VAL A 55 7.27 14.85 -16.65
C VAL A 55 8.36 13.77 -16.60
N HIS A 56 9.45 14.05 -17.32
CA HIS A 56 10.68 13.25 -17.25
C HIS A 56 11.35 13.42 -15.89
N ILE A 57 11.79 12.31 -15.28
CA ILE A 57 12.36 12.36 -13.94
C ILE A 57 13.73 13.03 -13.97
N THR A 58 13.94 13.94 -13.01
CA THR A 58 15.21 14.62 -12.73
C THR A 58 15.43 14.60 -11.21
N PRO A 59 16.67 14.80 -10.72
CA PRO A 59 16.92 14.93 -9.29
C PRO A 59 16.04 16.01 -8.64
N GLU A 60 15.89 17.17 -9.27
CA GLU A 60 15.05 18.27 -8.76
C GLU A 60 13.57 17.88 -8.71
N PHE A 61 13.09 17.12 -9.70
CA PHE A 61 11.71 16.64 -9.68
C PHE A 61 11.46 15.66 -8.53
N ILE A 62 12.39 14.73 -8.27
CA ILE A 62 12.31 13.81 -7.12
C ILE A 62 12.29 14.60 -5.80
N GLU A 63 13.13 15.62 -5.67
CA GLU A 63 13.15 16.50 -4.50
C GLU A 63 11.82 17.28 -4.33
N HIS A 64 11.19 17.73 -5.43
CA HIS A 64 9.87 18.33 -5.36
C HIS A 64 8.76 17.35 -4.94
N ILE A 65 8.85 16.07 -5.34
CA ILE A 65 7.95 15.03 -4.82
C ILE A 65 8.10 14.96 -3.30
N TYR A 66 9.33 14.89 -2.79
CA TYR A 66 9.61 14.89 -1.35
C TYR A 66 8.98 16.10 -0.64
N PHE A 67 9.26 17.31 -1.13
CA PHE A 67 8.71 18.53 -0.52
C PHE A 67 7.18 18.56 -0.55
N SER A 68 6.57 18.13 -1.65
CA SER A 68 5.11 18.12 -1.77
C SER A 68 4.45 17.27 -0.69
N ALA A 69 5.04 16.11 -0.36
CA ALA A 69 4.47 15.15 0.57
C ALA A 69 4.92 15.36 2.03
N TYR A 70 6.15 15.80 2.25
CA TYR A 70 6.73 15.87 3.59
C TYR A 70 6.51 17.23 4.28
N GLN A 71 6.11 18.28 3.55
CA GLN A 71 5.96 19.65 4.09
C GLN A 71 4.98 19.78 5.27
N TYR A 72 4.07 18.83 5.46
CA TYR A 72 3.07 18.84 6.54
C TYR A 72 3.59 18.24 7.84
N GLU A 73 4.78 17.62 7.83
CA GLU A 73 5.37 17.01 9.00
C GLU A 73 5.92 18.03 10.00
N SER A 74 5.81 17.72 11.29
CA SER A 74 6.37 18.56 12.35
C SER A 74 7.89 18.71 12.19
N ALA A 75 8.59 17.65 11.81
CA ALA A 75 10.01 17.67 11.51
C ALA A 75 10.33 18.65 10.37
N PHE A 76 9.55 18.69 9.30
CA PHE A 76 9.74 19.66 8.22
C PHE A 76 9.65 21.11 8.71
N LYS A 77 8.73 21.41 9.63
CA LYS A 77 8.61 22.75 10.23
C LYS A 77 9.75 23.09 11.18
N ASN A 78 10.23 22.13 11.96
CA ASN A 78 11.13 22.38 13.08
C ASN A 78 12.61 22.16 12.74
N GLU A 79 12.90 21.28 11.79
CA GLU A 79 14.24 20.81 11.49
C GLU A 79 14.72 21.35 10.14
N ARG A 80 15.85 22.06 10.15
CA ARG A 80 16.42 22.67 8.95
C ARG A 80 16.75 21.63 7.89
N ILE A 81 17.27 20.47 8.31
CA ILE A 81 17.71 19.40 7.42
C ILE A 81 16.57 18.90 6.52
N CYS A 82 15.36 18.73 7.06
CA CYS A 82 14.18 18.34 6.29
C CYS A 82 13.77 19.37 5.23
N ARG A 83 14.08 20.66 5.43
CA ARG A 83 13.77 21.72 4.44
C ARG A 83 14.82 21.86 3.36
N GLN A 84 16.00 21.28 3.54
CA GLN A 84 17.07 21.31 2.55
C GLN A 84 16.88 20.27 1.44
N GLY A 85 15.97 19.29 1.65
CA GLY A 85 15.72 18.21 0.70
C GLY A 85 16.75 17.12 0.87
N TYR A 86 17.61 16.94 -0.12
CA TYR A 86 18.68 15.95 -0.07
C TYR A 86 19.56 16.05 1.19
N CYS A 87 19.78 14.91 1.85
CA CYS A 87 20.49 14.77 3.11
C CYS A 87 22.01 14.70 2.88
N GLU A 88 22.73 15.74 3.28
CA GLU A 88 24.20 15.78 3.20
C GLU A 88 24.90 15.11 4.41
N SER A 89 24.13 14.58 5.37
CA SER A 89 24.63 13.84 6.53
C SER A 89 24.40 12.33 6.40
N VAL A 90 25.02 11.57 7.30
CA VAL A 90 24.82 10.12 7.39
C VAL A 90 23.35 9.82 7.72
N ASN A 91 22.78 8.84 7.01
CA ASN A 91 21.49 8.23 7.30
C ASN A 91 21.67 6.72 7.45
N GLU A 92 20.90 6.11 8.33
CA GLU A 92 20.90 4.65 8.51
C GLU A 92 19.51 4.13 8.79
N PHE A 93 19.24 2.89 8.39
CA PHE A 93 18.02 2.18 8.78
C PHE A 93 18.26 0.68 8.90
N ALA A 94 17.54 0.05 9.81
CA ALA A 94 17.70 -1.35 10.12
C ALA A 94 17.09 -2.26 9.03
N ILE A 95 17.77 -3.36 8.75
CA ILE A 95 17.30 -4.43 7.85
C ILE A 95 17.35 -5.78 8.56
N VAL A 96 16.35 -6.61 8.28
CA VAL A 96 16.20 -7.96 8.85
C VAL A 96 15.71 -8.95 7.79
N LEU A 97 15.98 -10.24 7.99
CA LEU A 97 15.40 -11.34 7.23
C LEU A 97 13.92 -11.59 7.61
N PRO A 98 13.10 -12.11 6.68
CA PRO A 98 11.69 -12.41 6.87
C PRO A 98 11.50 -13.70 7.69
N LEU A 99 11.83 -13.66 8.98
CA LEU A 99 11.43 -14.73 9.90
C LEU A 99 9.92 -14.63 10.20
N PRO A 100 9.28 -15.73 10.63
CA PRO A 100 7.86 -15.71 10.99
C PRO A 100 7.51 -14.59 11.97
N GLY A 101 6.60 -13.70 11.56
CA GLY A 101 6.16 -12.51 12.29
C GLY A 101 6.94 -11.22 11.96
N LEU A 102 7.97 -11.29 11.14
CA LEU A 102 8.79 -10.14 10.71
C LEU A 102 8.63 -9.82 9.22
N GLU A 103 7.79 -10.55 8.49
CA GLU A 103 7.65 -10.46 7.03
C GLU A 103 7.47 -9.00 6.60
N ALA A 104 6.52 -8.28 7.22
CA ALA A 104 6.20 -6.91 6.83
C ALA A 104 7.30 -5.86 7.06
N ILE A 105 8.28 -6.17 7.91
CA ILE A 105 9.40 -5.27 8.22
C ILE A 105 10.73 -5.81 7.70
N ALA A 106 10.72 -6.93 6.98
CA ALA A 106 11.90 -7.53 6.42
C ALA A 106 12.51 -6.63 5.34
N GLY A 107 13.73 -6.15 5.60
CA GLY A 107 14.44 -5.32 4.65
C GLY A 107 15.17 -6.12 3.56
N VAL A 108 15.42 -7.42 3.77
CA VAL A 108 16.26 -8.23 2.90
C VAL A 108 15.81 -9.68 2.89
N SER A 109 15.88 -10.33 1.73
CA SER A 109 15.62 -11.77 1.57
C SER A 109 16.92 -12.52 1.23
N LEU A 110 16.92 -13.84 1.39
CA LEU A 110 18.06 -14.67 0.96
C LEU A 110 18.26 -14.65 -0.56
N ALA A 111 17.19 -14.47 -1.35
CA ALA A 111 17.29 -14.35 -2.80
C ALA A 111 17.79 -12.96 -3.23
N GLY A 112 17.46 -11.91 -2.47
CA GLY A 112 17.87 -10.53 -2.74
C GLY A 112 19.26 -10.17 -2.24
N ILE A 113 19.84 -10.97 -1.34
CA ILE A 113 21.12 -10.64 -0.71
C ILE A 113 22.28 -10.51 -1.71
N ASP A 114 22.28 -11.27 -2.80
CA ASP A 114 23.31 -11.14 -3.84
C ASP A 114 23.24 -9.78 -4.55
N GLU A 115 22.03 -9.28 -4.79
CA GLU A 115 21.83 -7.95 -5.37
C GLU A 115 22.22 -6.85 -4.38
N LEU A 116 21.97 -7.05 -3.07
CA LEU A 116 22.42 -6.14 -2.02
C LEU A 116 23.96 -6.10 -1.92
N VAL A 117 24.61 -7.26 -1.89
CA VAL A 117 26.08 -7.37 -1.84
C VAL A 117 26.72 -6.72 -3.07
N THR A 118 26.14 -6.94 -4.26
CA THR A 118 26.59 -6.30 -5.50
C THR A 118 26.48 -4.78 -5.43
N MET A 119 25.39 -4.26 -4.83
CA MET A 119 25.20 -2.82 -4.64
C MET A 119 26.24 -2.23 -3.69
N ILE A 120 26.51 -2.91 -2.56
CA ILE A 120 27.54 -2.49 -1.61
C ILE A 120 28.92 -2.51 -2.28
N GLN A 121 29.26 -3.60 -2.98
CA GLN A 121 30.52 -3.69 -3.72
C GLN A 121 30.68 -2.53 -4.72
N SER A 122 29.65 -2.28 -5.54
CA SER A 122 29.66 -1.20 -6.54
C SER A 122 29.87 0.17 -5.87
N SER A 123 29.29 0.37 -4.69
CA SER A 123 29.45 1.59 -3.89
C SER A 123 30.91 1.83 -3.48
N TYR A 124 31.63 0.78 -3.04
CA TYR A 124 33.07 0.84 -2.77
C TYR A 124 33.90 1.09 -4.03
N GLU A 125 33.59 0.39 -5.12
CA GLU A 125 34.30 0.55 -6.39
C GLU A 125 34.15 1.96 -6.97
N SER A 126 32.99 2.60 -6.75
CA SER A 126 32.69 3.97 -7.18
C SER A 126 33.08 5.06 -6.17
N GLN A 127 33.67 4.72 -5.03
CA GLN A 127 33.97 5.66 -3.93
C GLN A 127 34.87 6.83 -4.39
N GLY A 128 35.76 6.57 -5.36
CA GLY A 128 36.69 7.57 -5.87
C GLY A 128 37.57 8.15 -4.76
N SER A 129 37.57 9.47 -4.61
CA SER A 129 38.37 10.18 -3.59
C SER A 129 37.63 10.42 -2.27
N ARG A 130 36.41 9.91 -2.10
CA ARG A 130 35.65 10.08 -0.86
C ARG A 130 36.28 9.28 0.29
N GLU A 131 36.11 9.75 1.52
CA GLU A 131 36.57 9.01 2.71
C GLU A 131 35.79 7.70 2.92
N PHE A 132 34.49 7.74 2.67
CA PHE A 132 33.58 6.60 2.77
C PHE A 132 32.81 6.43 1.45
N PRO A 133 32.46 5.20 1.05
CA PRO A 133 31.61 4.95 -0.11
C PRO A 133 30.17 5.41 0.17
N GLN A 134 29.30 5.47 -0.85
CA GLN A 134 27.95 5.99 -0.67
C GLN A 134 27.11 5.16 0.30
N ASN A 135 27.14 3.85 0.14
CA ASN A 135 26.41 2.86 0.93
C ASN A 135 27.36 1.86 1.58
N GLU A 136 27.11 1.52 2.84
CA GLU A 136 27.84 0.52 3.65
C GLU A 136 26.89 -0.29 4.55
N ILE A 137 27.41 -1.35 5.18
CA ILE A 137 26.70 -2.10 6.21
C ILE A 137 27.26 -1.75 7.60
N GLY A 138 26.36 -1.34 8.49
CA GLY A 138 26.63 -1.16 9.91
C GLY A 138 26.15 -2.36 10.73
N ILE A 139 26.91 -2.72 11.77
CA ILE A 139 26.49 -3.73 12.74
C ILE A 139 26.56 -3.16 14.16
N MET A 140 25.40 -3.08 14.80
CA MET A 140 25.30 -2.77 16.22
C MET A 140 25.14 -4.06 17.01
N LYS A 141 25.97 -4.25 18.03
CA LYS A 141 25.85 -5.38 18.96
C LYS A 141 25.30 -4.90 20.31
N PRO A 142 24.75 -5.82 21.12
CA PRO A 142 24.31 -5.51 22.47
C PRO A 142 25.37 -4.75 23.27
N GLY A 143 24.97 -3.64 23.90
CA GLY A 143 25.83 -2.76 24.68
C GLY A 143 26.71 -1.79 23.88
N MET A 144 26.54 -1.71 22.55
CA MET A 144 27.24 -0.72 21.71
C MET A 144 26.37 0.51 21.45
N PHE A 145 26.94 1.70 21.59
CA PHE A 145 26.25 2.97 21.33
C PHE A 145 26.26 3.40 19.87
N TYR A 146 27.03 2.73 18.99
CA TYR A 146 27.14 3.05 17.57
C TYR A 146 27.36 1.79 16.75
N SER A 147 26.87 1.80 15.51
CA SER A 147 27.10 0.71 14.55
C SER A 147 28.58 0.66 14.16
N ARG A 148 29.18 -0.54 14.27
CA ARG A 148 30.49 -0.79 13.68
C ARG A 148 30.30 -0.99 12.19
N VAL A 149 30.85 -0.06 11.40
CA VAL A 149 30.90 -0.21 9.94
C VAL A 149 31.78 -1.40 9.60
N ILE A 150 31.27 -2.25 8.71
CA ILE A 150 32.04 -3.37 8.16
C ILE A 150 32.40 -3.02 6.73
N SER A 151 33.71 -2.94 6.46
CA SER A 151 34.17 -2.64 5.13
C SER A 151 34.04 -3.86 4.22
N PHE A 152 33.52 -3.68 3.01
CA PHE A 152 33.56 -4.75 2.01
C PHE A 152 35.00 -5.21 1.73
N ASN A 153 35.96 -4.26 1.81
CA ASN A 153 37.39 -4.53 1.60
C ASN A 153 38.05 -5.31 2.75
N ASP A 154 37.34 -5.56 3.86
CA ASP A 154 37.82 -6.42 4.95
C ASP A 154 37.76 -7.92 4.59
N PHE A 155 37.18 -8.27 3.43
CA PHE A 155 36.95 -9.64 2.98
C PHE A 155 37.69 -9.93 1.68
N ALA A 156 38.20 -11.16 1.53
CA ALA A 156 38.95 -11.53 0.33
C ALA A 156 38.03 -11.79 -0.87
N THR A 157 36.76 -12.14 -0.62
CA THR A 157 35.77 -12.39 -1.67
C THR A 157 34.37 -11.84 -1.32
N PRO A 158 33.55 -11.50 -2.33
CA PRO A 158 32.14 -11.12 -2.10
C PRO A 158 31.35 -12.19 -1.33
N ASN A 159 31.68 -13.47 -1.51
CA ASN A 159 31.05 -14.59 -0.82
C ASN A 159 31.37 -14.63 0.68
N GLU A 160 32.58 -14.25 1.07
CA GLU A 160 32.94 -14.15 2.49
C GLU A 160 32.15 -13.02 3.18
N PHE A 161 32.06 -11.85 2.53
CA PHE A 161 31.22 -10.74 3.00
C PHE A 161 29.74 -11.15 3.08
N LYS A 162 29.20 -11.79 2.03
CA LYS A 162 27.83 -12.32 2.00
C LYS A 162 27.55 -13.26 3.17
N ASN A 163 28.42 -14.25 3.40
CA ASN A 163 28.22 -15.24 4.47
C ASN A 163 28.27 -14.58 5.86
N MET A 164 29.15 -13.60 6.04
CA MET A 164 29.19 -12.78 7.26
C MET A 164 27.87 -12.02 7.43
N LEU A 165 27.39 -11.35 6.38
CA LEU A 165 26.15 -10.57 6.40
C LEU A 165 24.94 -11.45 6.74
N ILE A 166 24.79 -12.62 6.10
CA ILE A 166 23.71 -13.58 6.40
C ILE A 166 23.69 -13.90 7.88
N LYS A 167 24.85 -14.26 8.45
CA LYS A 167 24.93 -14.62 9.87
C LYS A 167 24.50 -13.48 10.79
N GLN A 168 24.82 -12.25 10.45
CA GLN A 168 24.46 -11.08 11.27
C GLN A 168 22.99 -10.73 11.13
N LEU A 169 22.43 -10.86 9.93
CA LEU A 169 21.00 -10.71 9.68
C LEU A 169 20.18 -11.79 10.39
N GLU A 170 20.63 -13.04 10.41
CA GLU A 170 20.00 -14.12 11.18
C GLU A 170 19.94 -13.80 12.68
N LEU A 171 21.03 -13.26 13.24
CA LEU A 171 21.07 -12.81 14.63
C LEU A 171 20.15 -11.60 14.88
N ALA A 172 20.16 -10.62 13.99
CA ALA A 172 19.31 -9.44 14.09
C ALA A 172 17.82 -9.81 14.03
N SER A 173 17.41 -10.62 13.07
CA SER A 173 16.04 -11.13 12.98
C SER A 173 15.64 -11.97 14.19
N ALA A 174 16.52 -12.85 14.67
CA ALA A 174 16.21 -13.69 15.83
C ALA A 174 16.01 -12.86 17.10
N THR A 175 16.85 -11.85 17.33
CA THR A 175 16.73 -10.96 18.49
C THR A 175 15.49 -10.05 18.39
N LEU A 176 15.20 -9.50 17.21
CA LEU A 176 14.00 -8.69 16.99
C LEU A 176 12.70 -9.50 17.17
N ARG A 177 12.69 -10.77 16.74
CA ARG A 177 11.53 -11.65 16.96
C ARG A 177 11.24 -11.85 18.45
N LEU A 178 12.27 -11.99 19.29
CA LEU A 178 12.10 -12.11 20.74
C LEU A 178 11.48 -10.83 21.35
N TYR A 179 11.86 -9.65 20.84
CA TYR A 179 11.31 -8.36 21.25
C TYR A 179 9.84 -8.18 20.87
N THR A 180 9.44 -8.60 19.67
CA THR A 180 8.03 -8.57 19.24
C THR A 180 7.15 -9.62 19.96
N GLY A 181 7.75 -10.47 20.80
CA GLY A 181 7.07 -11.41 21.69
C GLY A 181 6.73 -10.82 23.06
N PRO A 182 6.29 -11.64 24.04
CA PRO A 182 5.88 -11.16 25.37
C PRO A 182 7.04 -10.67 26.27
N VAL A 183 8.28 -10.63 25.77
CA VAL A 183 9.48 -10.30 26.53
C VAL A 183 10.01 -8.95 26.07
N ASN A 184 9.88 -7.94 26.92
CA ASN A 184 10.51 -6.64 26.71
C ASN A 184 12.02 -6.74 26.94
N ILE A 185 12.79 -6.96 25.88
CA ILE A 185 14.24 -6.67 25.85
C ILE A 185 14.45 -5.21 25.45
N SER A 186 15.52 -4.57 25.91
CA SER A 186 15.86 -3.19 25.52
C SER A 186 16.59 -3.14 24.17
N ASP A 187 16.54 -2.01 23.45
CA ASP A 187 17.27 -1.84 22.18
C ASP A 187 18.79 -2.10 22.35
N ASP A 188 19.32 -1.78 23.54
CA ASP A 188 20.71 -2.01 23.95
C ASP A 188 21.07 -3.50 24.07
N GLU A 189 20.09 -4.41 24.02
CA GLU A 189 20.27 -5.87 24.11
C GLU A 189 20.13 -6.57 22.74
N MET A 190 19.92 -5.81 21.67
CA MET A 190 19.67 -6.35 20.34
C MET A 190 20.89 -6.31 19.43
N THR A 191 20.97 -7.28 18.52
CA THR A 191 21.85 -7.15 17.35
C THR A 191 21.07 -6.44 16.26
N ARG A 192 21.66 -5.41 15.65
CA ARG A 192 21.07 -4.66 14.54
C ARG A 192 22.02 -4.67 13.35
N VAL A 193 21.47 -4.85 12.17
CA VAL A 193 22.18 -4.66 10.91
C VAL A 193 21.54 -3.47 10.22
N ASP A 194 22.34 -2.45 9.93
CA ASP A 194 21.88 -1.22 9.30
C ASP A 194 22.45 -1.11 7.89
N LEU A 195 21.62 -0.65 6.96
CA LEU A 195 22.11 -0.07 5.73
C LEU A 195 22.42 1.40 5.98
N ILE A 196 23.67 1.79 5.75
CA ILE A 196 24.17 3.14 6.00
C ILE A 196 24.34 3.84 4.67
N SER A 197 23.75 5.04 4.53
CA SER A 197 24.09 6.01 3.50
C SER A 197 25.00 7.08 4.11
N ASN A 198 26.24 7.14 3.65
CA ASN A 198 27.23 8.08 4.17
C ASN A 198 27.00 9.51 3.68
N ALA A 199 27.53 10.46 4.45
CA ALA A 199 27.55 11.86 4.09
C ALA A 199 28.17 12.09 2.71
N ALA A 200 27.57 13.01 1.96
CA ALA A 200 27.98 13.41 0.63
C ALA A 200 27.63 14.88 0.43
N THR A 201 28.37 15.58 -0.42
CA THR A 201 27.98 16.93 -0.80
C THR A 201 26.70 16.87 -1.64
N ARG A 202 25.91 17.96 -1.64
CA ARG A 202 24.74 18.04 -2.53
C ARG A 202 25.10 17.76 -4.00
N GLU A 203 26.24 18.24 -4.49
CA GLU A 203 26.69 18.01 -5.86
C GLU A 203 26.90 16.53 -6.16
N ASP A 204 27.54 15.81 -5.23
CA ASP A 204 27.74 14.36 -5.33
C ASP A 204 26.39 13.62 -5.32
N ILE A 205 25.48 13.99 -4.42
CA ILE A 205 24.15 13.37 -4.32
C ILE A 205 23.37 13.54 -5.62
N LEU A 206 23.34 14.75 -6.18
CA LEU A 206 22.67 15.02 -7.46
C LEU A 206 23.29 14.18 -8.59
N THR A 207 24.61 14.00 -8.58
CA THR A 207 25.32 13.15 -9.54
C THR A 207 24.94 11.68 -9.38
N PHE A 208 24.88 11.17 -8.14
CA PHE A 208 24.46 9.78 -7.88
C PHE A 208 23.02 9.53 -8.33
N VAL A 209 22.10 10.42 -7.97
CA VAL A 209 20.69 10.32 -8.37
C VAL A 209 20.55 10.41 -9.89
N GLN A 210 21.30 11.29 -10.56
CA GLN A 210 21.27 11.39 -12.02
C GLN A 210 21.78 10.09 -12.69
N ASN A 211 22.86 9.50 -12.18
CA ASN A 211 23.36 8.21 -12.68
C ASN A 211 22.33 7.09 -12.50
N ASP A 212 21.64 7.04 -11.35
CA ASP A 212 20.56 6.08 -11.11
C ASP A 212 19.39 6.29 -12.08
N ILE A 213 19.04 7.55 -12.40
CA ILE A 213 18.01 7.91 -13.40
C ILE A 213 18.44 7.48 -14.81
N ASP A 214 19.67 7.75 -15.20
CA ASP A 214 20.19 7.41 -16.53
C ASP A 214 20.20 5.88 -16.72
N GLN A 215 20.62 5.14 -15.68
CA GLN A 215 20.56 3.68 -15.68
C GLN A 215 19.12 3.17 -15.80
N TYR A 216 18.18 3.77 -15.06
CA TYR A 216 16.75 3.43 -15.15
C TYR A 216 16.23 3.57 -16.59
N TYR A 217 16.46 4.70 -17.25
CA TYR A 217 15.99 4.91 -18.62
C TYR A 217 16.68 3.97 -19.63
N ALA A 218 17.96 3.64 -19.42
CA ALA A 218 18.65 2.64 -20.24
C ALA A 218 18.11 1.22 -20.05
N GLU A 219 17.76 0.82 -18.82
CA GLU A 219 17.08 -0.45 -18.54
C GLU A 219 15.67 -0.48 -19.12
N LEU A 220 14.91 0.60 -18.97
CA LEU A 220 13.56 0.72 -19.51
C LEU A 220 13.55 0.64 -21.04
N GLN A 221 14.46 1.34 -21.73
CA GLN A 221 14.57 1.29 -23.18
C GLN A 221 14.89 -0.13 -23.68
N ARG A 222 15.79 -0.85 -22.97
CA ARG A 222 16.07 -2.26 -23.27
C ARG A 222 14.84 -3.14 -23.06
N ALA A 223 14.11 -2.94 -21.96
CA ALA A 223 12.87 -3.68 -21.69
C ALA A 223 11.83 -3.45 -22.79
N GLN A 224 11.59 -2.20 -23.18
CA GLN A 224 10.64 -1.80 -24.23
C GLN A 224 10.96 -2.39 -25.62
N SER A 225 12.22 -2.76 -25.86
CA SER A 225 12.65 -3.42 -27.10
C SER A 225 12.30 -4.92 -27.17
N ILE A 226 11.85 -5.52 -26.06
CA ILE A 226 11.47 -6.94 -26.00
C ILE A 226 10.16 -7.15 -26.78
N ALA A 227 10.19 -8.04 -27.77
CA ALA A 227 9.04 -8.29 -28.64
C ALA A 227 7.85 -8.92 -27.90
N ASP A 228 8.11 -9.88 -27.01
CA ASP A 228 7.07 -10.56 -26.25
C ASP A 228 6.47 -9.63 -25.17
N PRO A 229 5.13 -9.39 -25.17
CA PRO A 229 4.51 -8.44 -24.24
C PRO A 229 4.63 -8.83 -22.76
N GLU A 230 4.58 -10.12 -22.43
CA GLU A 230 4.64 -10.57 -21.03
C GLU A 230 6.05 -10.38 -20.47
N HIS A 231 7.08 -10.77 -21.24
CA HIS A 231 8.46 -10.53 -20.88
C HIS A 231 8.77 -9.03 -20.86
N ARG A 232 8.30 -8.25 -21.85
CA ARG A 232 8.46 -6.80 -21.85
C ARG A 232 7.94 -6.18 -20.55
N ASN A 233 6.69 -6.49 -20.20
CA ASN A 233 6.06 -5.99 -18.98
C ASN A 233 6.84 -6.38 -17.72
N ALA A 234 7.33 -7.63 -17.64
CA ALA A 234 8.14 -8.07 -16.52
C ALA A 234 9.44 -7.24 -16.39
N TYR A 235 10.16 -7.04 -17.49
CA TYR A 235 11.42 -6.29 -17.48
C TYR A 235 11.23 -4.79 -17.26
N GLU A 236 10.13 -4.20 -17.72
CA GLU A 236 9.74 -2.81 -17.43
C GLU A 236 9.51 -2.62 -15.93
N ILE A 237 8.72 -3.51 -15.30
CA ILE A 237 8.47 -3.50 -13.85
C ILE A 237 9.79 -3.72 -13.08
N MET A 238 10.64 -4.66 -13.50
CA MET A 238 11.93 -4.89 -12.84
C MET A 238 12.86 -3.67 -12.93
N ALA A 239 12.89 -2.97 -14.06
CA ALA A 239 13.67 -1.73 -14.21
C ALA A 239 13.20 -0.65 -13.24
N ILE A 240 11.87 -0.45 -13.11
CA ILE A 240 11.28 0.47 -12.13
C ILE A 240 11.67 0.01 -10.71
N ASN A 241 11.50 -1.26 -10.37
CA ASN A 241 11.77 -1.76 -9.03
C ASN A 241 13.24 -1.64 -8.61
N ARG A 242 14.18 -1.90 -9.52
CA ARG A 242 15.62 -1.70 -9.25
C ARG A 242 15.93 -0.25 -8.96
N PHE A 243 15.39 0.67 -9.76
CA PHE A 243 15.58 2.10 -9.57
C PHE A 243 15.02 2.56 -8.21
N ILE A 244 13.77 2.22 -7.90
CA ILE A 244 13.14 2.57 -6.61
C ILE A 244 13.89 1.96 -5.43
N ARG A 245 14.31 0.68 -5.54
CA ARG A 245 15.10 0.00 -4.52
C ARG A 245 16.42 0.72 -4.27
N LYS A 246 17.13 1.12 -5.33
CA LYS A 246 18.40 1.84 -5.25
C LYS A 246 18.26 3.22 -4.56
N LEU A 247 17.21 3.97 -4.88
CA LEU A 247 16.89 5.23 -4.21
C LEU A 247 16.55 5.02 -2.72
N HIS A 248 15.76 3.99 -2.41
CA HIS A 248 15.38 3.67 -1.04
C HIS A 248 16.58 3.23 -0.19
N GLN A 249 17.45 2.38 -0.75
CA GLN A 249 18.70 1.95 -0.16
C GLN A 249 19.63 3.13 0.18
N SER A 250 19.72 4.10 -0.72
CA SER A 250 20.59 5.27 -0.56
C SER A 250 20.01 6.34 0.35
N HIS A 251 18.75 6.20 0.78
CA HIS A 251 18.10 7.01 1.81
C HIS A 251 18.39 8.53 1.69
N TYR A 252 18.25 9.06 0.47
CA TYR A 252 18.73 10.39 0.11
C TYR A 252 18.02 11.56 0.84
N PHE A 253 16.87 11.34 1.47
CA PHE A 253 16.19 12.33 2.32
C PHE A 253 16.38 12.03 3.80
N PRO A 254 16.35 13.04 4.70
CA PRO A 254 16.50 12.81 6.14
C PRO A 254 15.38 11.95 6.74
N ASP A 255 14.19 11.97 6.13
CA ASP A 255 13.05 11.10 6.43
C ASP A 255 12.10 11.11 5.21
N GLY A 256 11.06 10.29 5.20
CA GLY A 256 10.05 10.27 4.13
C GLY A 256 10.49 9.56 2.85
N ASN A 257 11.62 8.85 2.85
CA ASN A 257 12.13 8.10 1.70
C ASN A 257 11.11 7.09 1.17
N GLY A 258 10.49 6.28 2.04
CA GLY A 258 9.47 5.31 1.62
C GLY A 258 8.26 5.98 0.94
N ARG A 259 7.77 7.10 1.49
CA ARG A 259 6.65 7.86 0.90
C ARG A 259 7.02 8.41 -0.48
N THR A 260 8.20 9.00 -0.58
CA THR A 260 8.68 9.66 -1.80
C THR A 260 8.96 8.63 -2.90
N PHE A 261 9.74 7.59 -2.60
CA PHE A 261 10.20 6.65 -3.61
C PHE A 261 9.17 5.55 -3.89
N ILE A 262 8.61 4.93 -2.85
CA ILE A 262 7.81 3.70 -3.00
C ILE A 262 6.36 4.03 -3.28
N PHE A 263 5.74 4.93 -2.51
CA PHE A 263 4.32 5.25 -2.69
C PHE A 263 4.07 6.23 -3.82
N LEU A 264 4.93 7.23 -3.98
CA LEU A 264 4.73 8.33 -4.94
C LEU A 264 5.46 8.06 -6.26
N LEU A 265 6.80 8.06 -6.25
CA LEU A 265 7.60 7.93 -7.49
C LEU A 265 7.34 6.60 -8.21
N ALA A 266 7.30 5.47 -7.50
CA ALA A 266 7.03 4.17 -8.14
C ALA A 266 5.67 4.15 -8.85
N ASN A 267 4.62 4.68 -8.21
CA ASN A 267 3.28 4.77 -8.82
C ASN A 267 3.26 5.69 -10.05
N LEU A 268 3.99 6.82 -10.01
CA LEU A 268 4.16 7.67 -11.19
C LEU A 268 4.83 6.89 -12.34
N LEU A 269 5.93 6.18 -12.06
CA LEU A 269 6.66 5.43 -13.08
C LEU A 269 5.82 4.28 -13.66
N HIS A 270 5.04 3.58 -12.83
CA HIS A 270 4.10 2.56 -13.32
C HIS A 270 3.01 3.15 -14.21
N LEU A 271 2.48 4.33 -13.86
CA LEU A 271 1.50 5.04 -14.68
C LEU A 271 2.08 5.48 -16.03
N GLN A 272 3.26 6.08 -16.03
CA GLN A 272 3.94 6.54 -17.24
C GLN A 272 4.22 5.40 -18.23
N ASN A 273 4.39 4.17 -17.72
CA ASN A 273 4.61 2.96 -18.52
C ASN A 273 3.33 2.13 -18.73
N GLY A 274 2.16 2.65 -18.38
CA GLY A 274 0.86 2.02 -18.68
C GLY A 274 0.52 0.80 -17.83
N HIS A 275 1.21 0.58 -16.71
CA HIS A 275 0.95 -0.54 -15.79
C HIS A 275 -0.22 -0.25 -14.84
N GLY A 276 -0.50 1.02 -14.54
CA GLY A 276 -1.54 1.44 -13.61
C GLY A 276 -0.98 1.91 -12.26
N LEU A 277 -1.85 1.93 -11.25
CA LEU A 277 -1.49 2.21 -9.86
C LEU A 277 -1.40 0.91 -9.08
N LYS A 278 -0.58 0.92 -8.02
CA LYS A 278 -0.36 -0.21 -7.14
C LYS A 278 -0.71 0.15 -5.69
N ILE A 279 -1.34 -0.79 -4.97
CA ILE A 279 -1.50 -0.73 -3.51
C ILE A 279 -0.33 -1.51 -2.90
N THR A 280 0.66 -0.81 -2.36
CA THR A 280 1.88 -1.45 -1.86
C THR A 280 1.67 -2.16 -0.53
N GLU A 281 1.87 -3.48 -0.52
CA GLU A 281 1.72 -4.29 0.70
C GLU A 281 2.90 -4.11 1.68
N PHE A 282 4.14 -4.23 1.17
CA PHE A 282 5.35 -4.30 1.99
C PHE A 282 6.44 -3.33 1.50
N PRO A 283 6.42 -2.04 1.92
CA PRO A 283 7.42 -1.08 1.46
C PRO A 283 8.85 -1.41 1.93
N ALA A 284 9.02 -2.07 3.08
CA ALA A 284 10.35 -2.40 3.62
C ALA A 284 11.17 -3.31 2.69
N HIS A 285 10.51 -4.12 1.85
CA HIS A 285 11.17 -5.06 0.95
C HIS A 285 12.04 -4.35 -0.11
N TYR A 286 11.76 -3.08 -0.41
CA TYR A 286 12.57 -2.23 -1.29
C TYR A 286 13.95 -1.87 -0.70
N ALA A 287 14.34 -2.41 0.45
CA ALA A 287 15.71 -2.29 0.95
C ALA A 287 16.66 -3.36 0.39
N GLY A 288 16.17 -4.55 0.01
CA GLY A 288 17.05 -5.68 -0.24
C GLY A 288 16.41 -6.98 -0.70
N PHE A 289 15.14 -6.97 -1.10
CA PHE A 289 14.54 -8.10 -1.83
C PHE A 289 15.03 -8.12 -3.28
N SER A 290 15.06 -9.31 -3.89
CA SER A 290 15.53 -9.47 -5.27
C SER A 290 14.61 -8.74 -6.25
N SER A 291 15.15 -8.42 -7.43
CA SER A 291 14.36 -7.79 -8.50
C SER A 291 13.16 -8.67 -8.91
N TYR A 292 13.31 -10.00 -8.80
CA TYR A 292 12.27 -10.96 -9.15
C TYR A 292 11.18 -11.09 -8.08
N GLU A 293 11.55 -11.08 -6.79
CA GLU A 293 10.56 -11.02 -5.69
C GLU A 293 9.74 -9.74 -5.78
N LEU A 294 10.40 -8.59 -5.99
CA LEU A 294 9.71 -7.31 -6.15
C LEU A 294 8.81 -7.27 -7.39
N LEU A 295 9.15 -7.98 -8.47
CA LEU A 295 8.27 -8.14 -9.63
C LEU A 295 6.96 -8.86 -9.25
N ILE A 296 7.06 -9.96 -8.50
CA ILE A 296 5.89 -10.74 -8.06
C ILE A 296 5.01 -9.89 -7.13
N GLU A 297 5.62 -9.22 -6.16
CA GLU A 297 4.91 -8.32 -5.25
C GLU A 297 4.25 -7.17 -5.99
N THR A 298 4.96 -6.53 -6.92
CA THR A 298 4.41 -5.42 -7.71
C THR A 298 3.22 -5.85 -8.56
N ARG A 299 3.27 -7.04 -9.18
CA ARG A 299 2.11 -7.59 -9.91
C ARG A 299 0.93 -7.81 -8.99
N THR A 300 1.18 -8.33 -7.79
CA THR A 300 0.15 -8.51 -6.76
C THR A 300 -0.43 -7.17 -6.30
N ASP A 301 0.41 -6.15 -6.09
CA ASP A 301 -0.02 -4.80 -5.71
C ASP A 301 -0.87 -4.12 -6.81
N LEU A 302 -0.54 -4.34 -8.09
CA LEU A 302 -1.32 -3.88 -9.25
C LEU A 302 -2.68 -4.60 -9.34
N ASP A 303 -2.69 -5.92 -9.10
CA ASP A 303 -3.92 -6.71 -9.04
C ASP A 303 -4.80 -6.29 -7.86
N ASN A 304 -4.21 -6.03 -6.70
CA ASN A 304 -4.88 -5.52 -5.52
C ASN A 304 -5.55 -4.17 -5.81
N PHE A 305 -4.88 -3.24 -6.50
CA PHE A 305 -5.50 -1.99 -6.94
C PHE A 305 -6.69 -2.23 -7.87
N ASN A 306 -6.53 -3.08 -8.89
CA ASN A 306 -7.59 -3.38 -9.86
C ASN A 306 -8.76 -4.14 -9.23
N ALA A 307 -8.52 -4.92 -8.18
CA ALA A 307 -9.54 -5.66 -7.44
C ALA A 307 -10.63 -4.76 -6.84
N PHE A 308 -10.31 -3.50 -6.53
CA PHE A 308 -11.26 -2.51 -6.03
C PHE A 308 -12.13 -1.89 -7.14
N LYS A 309 -11.72 -1.94 -8.41
CA LYS A 309 -12.46 -1.26 -9.47
C LYS A 309 -13.86 -1.84 -9.65
N ILE A 310 -14.84 -0.95 -9.85
CA ILE A 310 -16.24 -1.35 -10.05
C ILE A 310 -16.57 -1.70 -11.51
N THR A 311 -15.60 -1.69 -12.43
CA THR A 311 -15.83 -1.74 -13.88
C THR A 311 -16.81 -2.85 -14.30
N ARG A 312 -16.58 -4.10 -13.88
CA ARG A 312 -17.45 -5.25 -14.22
C ARG A 312 -18.86 -5.09 -13.64
N ALA A 313 -18.97 -4.66 -12.39
CA ALA A 313 -20.25 -4.49 -11.72
C ALA A 313 -21.04 -3.31 -12.31
N LYS A 314 -20.35 -2.22 -12.65
CA LYS A 314 -20.88 -1.03 -13.30
C LYS A 314 -21.43 -1.32 -14.69
N GLU A 315 -20.69 -2.06 -15.51
CA GLU A 315 -21.13 -2.45 -16.86
C GLU A 315 -22.42 -3.25 -16.82
N TYR A 316 -22.54 -4.20 -15.89
CA TYR A 316 -23.77 -4.96 -15.72
C TYR A 316 -24.91 -4.09 -15.20
N PHE A 317 -24.67 -3.40 -14.08
CA PHE A 317 -25.70 -2.66 -13.37
C PHE A 317 -26.26 -1.50 -14.19
N GLY A 318 -25.42 -0.80 -14.96
CA GLY A 318 -25.81 0.29 -15.86
C GLY A 318 -26.59 -0.15 -17.09
N ASN A 319 -26.56 -1.44 -17.44
CA ASN A 319 -27.25 -1.99 -18.62
C ASN A 319 -28.60 -2.66 -18.27
N LEU A 320 -29.02 -2.64 -17.00
CA LEU A 320 -30.27 -3.25 -16.57
C LEU A 320 -31.49 -2.52 -17.12
N SER A 321 -32.49 -3.26 -17.62
CA SER A 321 -33.78 -2.70 -18.03
C SER A 321 -34.74 -2.57 -16.84
N PRO A 322 -35.80 -1.75 -16.96
CA PRO A 322 -36.84 -1.68 -15.94
C PRO A 322 -37.48 -3.03 -15.64
N GLU A 323 -37.72 -3.85 -16.67
CA GLU A 323 -38.36 -5.16 -16.57
C GLU A 323 -37.51 -6.14 -15.80
N THR A 324 -36.19 -6.16 -16.04
CA THR A 324 -35.25 -7.01 -15.29
C THR A 324 -35.22 -6.64 -13.81
N ILE A 325 -35.09 -5.35 -13.50
CA ILE A 325 -34.98 -4.88 -12.10
C ILE A 325 -36.25 -5.18 -11.31
N ILE A 326 -37.42 -5.01 -11.92
CA ILE A 326 -38.71 -5.20 -11.24
C ILE A 326 -39.11 -6.67 -11.21
N GLY A 327 -38.90 -7.39 -12.32
CA GLY A 327 -39.40 -8.74 -12.55
C GLY A 327 -38.57 -9.86 -11.91
N ASP A 328 -37.25 -9.68 -11.77
CA ASP A 328 -36.36 -10.69 -11.16
C ASP A 328 -35.32 -10.04 -10.24
N LYS A 329 -35.78 -9.57 -9.08
CA LYS A 329 -34.94 -8.87 -8.09
C LYS A 329 -33.81 -9.75 -7.55
N GLU A 330 -34.12 -10.98 -7.15
CA GLU A 330 -33.14 -11.89 -6.56
C GLU A 330 -32.14 -12.40 -7.60
N GLY A 331 -32.56 -12.70 -8.83
CA GLY A 331 -31.65 -13.04 -9.92
C GLY A 331 -30.71 -11.88 -10.25
N THR A 332 -31.24 -10.65 -10.33
CA THR A 332 -30.44 -9.44 -10.56
C THR A 332 -29.42 -9.21 -9.44
N LYS A 333 -29.85 -9.36 -8.16
CA LYS A 333 -28.95 -9.23 -7.01
C LYS A 333 -27.84 -10.28 -7.03
N ARG A 334 -28.15 -11.56 -7.31
CA ARG A 334 -27.14 -12.63 -7.43
C ARG A 334 -26.12 -12.35 -8.52
N GLU A 335 -26.58 -11.89 -9.68
CA GLU A 335 -25.75 -11.61 -10.84
C GLU A 335 -24.86 -10.37 -10.63
N LEU A 336 -25.36 -9.37 -9.89
CA LEU A 336 -24.54 -8.24 -9.42
C LEU A 336 -23.46 -8.72 -8.44
N THR A 337 -23.82 -9.54 -7.45
CA THR A 337 -22.87 -10.10 -6.47
C THR A 337 -21.76 -10.89 -7.16
N ALA A 338 -22.05 -11.66 -8.21
CA ALA A 338 -21.07 -12.41 -8.98
C ALA A 338 -20.06 -11.53 -9.75
N ARG A 339 -20.33 -10.23 -9.88
CA ARG A 339 -19.44 -9.23 -10.51
C ARG A 339 -18.70 -8.36 -9.52
N LEU A 340 -19.01 -8.46 -8.23
CA LEU A 340 -18.25 -7.84 -7.16
C LEU A 340 -17.04 -8.73 -6.82
N ASN A 341 -16.12 -8.16 -6.06
CA ASN A 341 -14.97 -8.87 -5.54
C ASN A 341 -15.42 -9.96 -4.54
N PRO A 342 -14.81 -11.15 -4.52
CA PRO A 342 -15.11 -12.17 -3.52
C PRO A 342 -14.71 -11.75 -2.09
N ASN A 343 -13.72 -10.88 -1.92
CA ASN A 343 -13.38 -10.31 -0.62
C ASN A 343 -14.50 -9.33 -0.21
N PRO A 344 -15.23 -9.59 0.91
CA PRO A 344 -16.38 -8.81 1.30
C PRO A 344 -16.03 -7.36 1.65
N LEU A 345 -14.82 -7.08 2.13
CA LEU A 345 -14.39 -5.71 2.44
C LEU A 345 -14.21 -4.89 1.15
N ILE A 346 -13.62 -5.49 0.11
CA ILE A 346 -13.50 -4.86 -1.22
C ILE A 346 -14.89 -4.71 -1.86
N ALA A 347 -15.74 -5.74 -1.78
CA ALA A 347 -17.11 -5.67 -2.29
C ALA A 347 -17.92 -4.55 -1.64
N LEU A 348 -17.74 -4.30 -0.34
CA LEU A 348 -18.41 -3.23 0.38
C LEU A 348 -18.08 -1.86 -0.22
N ALA A 349 -16.80 -1.60 -0.50
CA ALA A 349 -16.35 -0.38 -1.17
C ALA A 349 -16.88 -0.26 -2.60
N GLN A 350 -16.92 -1.38 -3.35
CA GLN A 350 -17.46 -1.41 -4.71
C GLN A 350 -18.96 -1.07 -4.75
N ILE A 351 -19.74 -1.60 -3.81
CA ILE A 351 -21.18 -1.30 -3.70
C ILE A 351 -21.42 0.17 -3.36
N ASP A 352 -20.60 0.74 -2.47
CA ASP A 352 -20.67 2.17 -2.14
C ASP A 352 -20.36 3.06 -3.35
N GLU A 353 -19.28 2.78 -4.11
CA GLU A 353 -18.95 3.56 -5.30
C GLU A 353 -20.01 3.41 -6.41
N LEU A 354 -20.59 2.22 -6.61
CA LEU A 354 -21.75 2.05 -7.51
C LEU A 354 -22.89 2.98 -7.11
N PHE A 355 -23.24 3.01 -5.83
CA PHE A 355 -24.29 3.86 -5.31
C PHE A 355 -24.00 5.35 -5.53
N ILE A 356 -22.78 5.79 -5.23
CA ILE A 356 -22.34 7.18 -5.46
C ILE A 356 -22.46 7.53 -6.95
N GLN A 357 -21.99 6.69 -7.86
CA GLN A 357 -22.08 6.95 -9.30
C GLN A 357 -23.52 6.98 -9.83
N VAL A 358 -24.45 6.24 -9.21
CA VAL A 358 -25.90 6.35 -9.50
C VAL A 358 -26.45 7.70 -9.06
N LEU A 359 -26.10 8.17 -7.86
CA LEU A 359 -26.53 9.48 -7.35
C LEU A 359 -25.98 10.63 -8.22
N GLU A 360 -24.72 10.51 -8.64
CA GLU A 360 -24.04 11.46 -9.54
C GLU A 360 -24.49 11.36 -11.00
N LYS A 361 -25.37 10.39 -11.34
CA LYS A 361 -25.87 10.14 -12.70
C LYS A 361 -24.78 9.72 -13.69
N LYS A 362 -23.64 9.25 -13.20
CA LYS A 362 -22.59 8.60 -13.99
C LYS A 362 -23.02 7.19 -14.42
N ILE A 363 -23.87 6.55 -13.62
CA ILE A 363 -24.57 5.31 -13.97
C ILE A 363 -26.06 5.63 -14.11
N GLN A 364 -26.62 5.38 -15.29
CA GLN A 364 -28.05 5.49 -15.55
C GLN A 364 -28.68 4.10 -15.41
N VAL A 365 -29.32 3.85 -14.27
CA VAL A 365 -30.01 2.58 -13.98
C VAL A 365 -31.48 2.86 -13.65
N PRO A 366 -32.46 2.21 -14.33
CA PRO A 366 -32.28 1.37 -15.52
C PRO A 366 -31.65 2.14 -16.70
N VAL A 367 -31.15 1.42 -17.70
CA VAL A 367 -30.51 2.00 -18.89
C VAL A 367 -31.36 3.12 -19.50
N GLY A 368 -30.74 4.25 -19.78
CA GLY A 368 -31.41 5.44 -20.32
C GLY A 368 -32.31 6.19 -19.33
N HIS A 369 -32.30 5.85 -18.04
CA HIS A 369 -33.03 6.60 -17.02
C HIS A 369 -32.47 8.03 -16.90
N VAL A 370 -33.34 9.02 -17.18
CA VAL A 370 -33.04 10.44 -16.96
C VAL A 370 -33.94 10.97 -15.83
N PRO A 371 -33.38 11.35 -14.67
CA PRO A 371 -34.18 11.89 -13.57
C PRO A 371 -34.84 13.22 -13.98
N SER A 372 -36.11 13.42 -13.61
CA SER A 372 -36.87 14.57 -14.11
C SER A 372 -36.32 15.90 -13.58
N LYS A 373 -35.84 16.77 -14.48
CA LYS A 373 -35.18 18.06 -14.17
C LYS A 373 -36.08 19.22 -13.70
N SER A 374 -37.37 19.03 -13.42
CA SER A 374 -38.31 20.17 -13.35
C SER A 374 -39.22 20.15 -12.11
N LEU A 375 -39.10 21.20 -11.29
CA LEU A 375 -40.11 21.61 -10.28
C LEU A 375 -41.46 21.97 -10.93
N THR A 376 -41.45 22.41 -12.19
CA THR A 376 -42.64 22.79 -12.99
C THR A 376 -43.51 21.62 -13.48
N LYS A 377 -43.07 20.35 -13.36
CA LYS A 377 -43.86 19.15 -13.67
C LYS A 377 -44.52 18.47 -12.46
N LYS A 378 -44.37 19.01 -11.24
CA LYS A 378 -45.00 18.45 -10.03
C LYS A 378 -46.54 18.52 -10.06
N THR A 379 -47.11 19.48 -10.78
CA THR A 379 -48.57 19.72 -10.84
C THR A 379 -49.33 18.80 -11.79
N ILE A 380 -48.68 18.16 -12.77
CA ILE A 380 -49.35 17.22 -13.70
C ILE A 380 -49.09 15.74 -13.33
N LYS A 381 -47.96 15.44 -12.65
CA LYS A 381 -47.63 14.07 -12.20
C LYS A 381 -48.44 13.57 -10.99
N SER A 382 -49.25 14.39 -10.33
CA SER A 382 -50.05 13.93 -9.19
C SER A 382 -51.27 13.08 -9.59
N LEU A 383 -51.58 12.97 -10.89
CA LEU A 383 -52.73 12.23 -11.43
C LEU A 383 -52.36 10.90 -12.09
N THR A 384 -51.09 10.70 -12.46
CA THR A 384 -50.56 9.48 -13.07
C THR A 384 -49.31 9.11 -12.28
N GLY A 385 -49.32 7.99 -11.55
CA GLY A 385 -48.23 7.59 -10.64
C GLY A 385 -46.82 7.56 -11.27
N PRO A 386 -45.79 7.24 -10.47
CA PRO A 386 -44.41 7.20 -10.96
C PRO A 386 -44.26 6.25 -12.16
N SER A 387 -43.42 6.63 -13.14
CA SER A 387 -43.18 5.79 -14.32
C SER A 387 -42.45 4.50 -13.94
N THR A 388 -42.62 3.43 -14.73
CA THR A 388 -41.89 2.15 -14.54
C THR A 388 -40.38 2.34 -14.40
N SER A 389 -39.80 3.25 -15.19
CA SER A 389 -38.37 3.60 -15.09
C SER A 389 -37.99 4.27 -13.76
N THR A 390 -38.87 5.11 -13.19
CA THR A 390 -38.66 5.72 -11.87
C THR A 390 -38.75 4.67 -10.77
N ILE A 391 -39.76 3.79 -10.85
CA ILE A 391 -39.95 2.67 -9.93
C ILE A 391 -38.72 1.75 -9.96
N ALA A 392 -38.26 1.36 -11.15
CA ALA A 392 -37.07 0.53 -11.32
C ALA A 392 -35.80 1.19 -10.77
N HIS A 393 -35.62 2.50 -10.99
CA HIS A 393 -34.49 3.24 -10.42
C HIS A 393 -34.51 3.22 -8.87
N ASP A 394 -35.68 3.39 -8.26
CA ASP A 394 -35.81 3.28 -6.80
C ASP A 394 -35.54 1.86 -6.29
N HIS A 395 -36.02 0.84 -7.00
CA HIS A 395 -35.70 -0.56 -6.70
C HIS A 395 -34.20 -0.86 -6.82
N ALA A 396 -33.51 -0.33 -7.83
CA ALA A 396 -32.07 -0.49 -7.99
C ALA A 396 -31.30 0.10 -6.79
N LYS A 397 -31.69 1.28 -6.30
CA LYS A 397 -31.09 1.87 -5.08
C LYS A 397 -31.37 1.04 -3.82
N ILE A 398 -32.57 0.48 -3.70
CA ILE A 398 -32.92 -0.41 -2.57
C ILE A 398 -32.06 -1.68 -2.61
N MET A 399 -31.89 -2.28 -3.79
CA MET A 399 -31.05 -3.45 -3.98
C MET A 399 -29.60 -3.20 -3.56
N LEU A 400 -29.01 -2.04 -3.90
CA LEU A 400 -27.65 -1.70 -3.45
C LEU A 400 -27.57 -1.58 -1.92
N LYS A 401 -28.59 -1.01 -1.26
CA LYS A 401 -28.65 -0.94 0.22
C LYS A 401 -28.72 -2.31 0.86
N GLU A 402 -29.59 -3.18 0.34
CA GLU A 402 -29.73 -4.57 0.82
C GLU A 402 -28.42 -5.32 0.65
N LEU A 403 -27.82 -5.25 -0.54
CA LEU A 403 -26.56 -5.90 -0.83
C LEU A 403 -25.40 -5.37 0.04
N TYR A 404 -25.39 -4.08 0.34
CA TYR A 404 -24.41 -3.48 1.25
C TYR A 404 -24.51 -4.04 2.67
N LEU A 405 -25.74 -4.12 3.21
CA LEU A 405 -25.96 -4.67 4.56
C LEU A 405 -25.64 -6.17 4.62
N GLU A 406 -26.06 -6.95 3.61
CA GLU A 406 -25.70 -8.37 3.48
C GLU A 406 -24.18 -8.56 3.39
N THR A 407 -23.48 -7.68 2.67
CA THR A 407 -22.02 -7.72 2.53
C THR A 407 -21.32 -7.34 3.83
N LEU A 408 -21.83 -6.35 4.56
CA LEU A 408 -21.30 -5.98 5.87
C LEU A 408 -21.40 -7.14 6.88
N VAL A 409 -22.49 -7.90 6.87
CA VAL A 409 -22.62 -9.12 7.67
C VAL A 409 -21.52 -10.13 7.30
N ARG A 410 -21.26 -10.32 6.00
CA ARG A 410 -20.18 -11.20 5.52
C ARG A 410 -18.78 -10.72 5.93
N VAL A 411 -18.53 -9.40 5.97
CA VAL A 411 -17.26 -8.86 6.49
C VAL A 411 -17.05 -9.32 7.93
N VAL A 412 -18.08 -9.17 8.77
CA VAL A 412 -18.00 -9.53 10.19
C VAL A 412 -17.82 -11.04 10.38
N GLN A 413 -18.57 -11.86 9.63
CA GLN A 413 -18.46 -13.32 9.71
C GLN A 413 -17.12 -13.86 9.19
N ASN A 414 -16.53 -13.23 8.18
CA ASN A 414 -15.31 -13.72 7.57
C ASN A 414 -14.03 -13.29 8.31
N ASP A 415 -14.06 -12.23 9.13
CA ASP A 415 -12.85 -11.73 9.80
C ASP A 415 -12.18 -12.81 10.68
N ALA A 416 -12.97 -13.61 11.40
CA ALA A 416 -12.45 -14.72 12.21
C ALA A 416 -11.75 -15.81 11.39
N HIS A 417 -12.06 -15.92 10.09
CA HIS A 417 -11.48 -16.90 9.17
C HIS A 417 -10.22 -16.40 8.44
N ASN A 418 -9.92 -15.10 8.53
CA ASN A 418 -8.68 -14.55 7.97
C ASN A 418 -7.47 -14.99 8.80
N ASP A 419 -6.32 -15.04 8.14
CA ASP A 419 -5.02 -15.15 8.81
C ASP A 419 -4.90 -14.06 9.86
N THR A 420 -4.33 -14.39 11.02
CA THR A 420 -4.28 -13.49 12.19
C THR A 420 -3.74 -12.11 11.83
N THR A 421 -2.74 -12.06 10.95
CA THR A 421 -2.08 -10.83 10.49
C THR A 421 -2.94 -9.96 9.56
N GLN A 422 -3.96 -10.55 8.94
CA GLN A 422 -4.90 -9.91 8.03
C GLN A 422 -6.23 -9.54 8.70
N ARG A 423 -6.42 -9.90 9.96
CA ARG A 423 -7.62 -9.54 10.73
C ARG A 423 -7.69 -8.04 10.98
N LEU A 424 -8.90 -7.51 10.99
CA LEU A 424 -9.13 -6.10 11.32
C LEU A 424 -8.56 -5.78 12.71
N GLY A 425 -7.74 -4.74 12.80
CA GLY A 425 -7.09 -4.34 14.05
C GLY A 425 -5.88 -5.15 14.47
N TYR A 426 -5.37 -6.05 13.62
CA TYR A 426 -4.11 -6.70 13.90
C TYR A 426 -2.97 -5.68 14.10
N GLY A 427 -2.26 -5.80 15.24
CA GLY A 427 -1.20 -4.89 15.64
C GLY A 427 -1.65 -3.46 15.95
N ALA A 428 -2.96 -3.18 16.07
CA ALA A 428 -3.45 -1.88 16.50
C ALA A 428 -3.32 -1.74 18.03
N ASN A 429 -2.58 -0.71 18.48
CA ASN A 429 -2.30 -0.53 19.90
C ASN A 429 -3.43 0.15 20.70
N LYS A 430 -4.41 0.76 20.01
CA LYS A 430 -5.42 1.63 20.65
C LYS A 430 -6.84 1.42 20.16
N GLN A 431 -7.02 0.88 18.96
CA GLN A 431 -8.33 0.74 18.33
C GLN A 431 -8.71 -0.73 18.27
N THR A 432 -9.95 -1.02 18.64
CA THR A 432 -10.57 -2.33 18.50
C THR A 432 -10.91 -2.62 17.03
N PRO A 433 -11.04 -3.90 16.63
CA PRO A 433 -11.52 -4.26 15.30
C PRO A 433 -12.86 -3.59 14.94
N VAL A 434 -13.75 -3.42 15.93
CA VAL A 434 -15.03 -2.71 15.80
C VAL A 434 -14.84 -1.23 15.45
N GLU A 435 -13.93 -0.53 16.14
CA GLU A 435 -13.64 0.88 15.86
C GLU A 435 -13.01 1.08 14.48
N ILE A 436 -12.19 0.13 14.03
CA ILE A 436 -11.58 0.14 12.71
C ILE A 436 -12.61 -0.13 11.61
N LEU A 437 -13.46 -1.15 11.77
CA LEU A 437 -14.53 -1.39 10.82
C LEU A 437 -15.50 -0.20 10.76
N ARG A 438 -15.79 0.42 11.91
CA ARG A 438 -16.59 1.65 11.97
C ARG A 438 -15.94 2.80 11.19
N SER A 439 -14.63 3.02 11.33
CA SER A 439 -13.95 4.11 10.63
C SER A 439 -13.92 3.91 9.10
N ILE A 440 -13.86 2.66 8.63
CA ILE A 440 -14.03 2.32 7.22
C ILE A 440 -15.48 2.58 6.78
N VAL A 441 -16.46 1.95 7.45
CA VAL A 441 -17.87 1.97 7.05
C VAL A 441 -18.47 3.38 7.08
N PHE A 442 -18.10 4.23 8.04
CA PHE A 442 -18.66 5.58 8.14
C PHE A 442 -18.08 6.59 7.15
N ARG A 443 -17.04 6.22 6.40
CA ARG A 443 -16.62 6.97 5.21
C ARG A 443 -17.57 6.74 4.04
N HIS A 444 -18.20 5.56 3.95
CA HIS A 444 -19.15 5.21 2.89
C HIS A 444 -20.43 6.04 2.93
N ASP A 445 -20.87 6.54 1.78
CA ASP A 445 -22.11 7.30 1.66
C ASP A 445 -23.34 6.41 1.83
N LEU A 446 -23.25 5.16 1.39
CA LEU A 446 -24.33 4.20 1.52
C LEU A 446 -24.61 3.84 2.98
N ALA A 447 -23.58 3.79 3.84
CA ALA A 447 -23.75 3.59 5.28
C ALA A 447 -24.56 4.73 5.92
N LYS A 448 -24.25 5.98 5.55
CA LYS A 448 -24.99 7.17 6.02
C LYS A 448 -26.46 7.11 5.62
N VAL A 449 -26.76 6.60 4.42
CA VAL A 449 -28.12 6.44 3.89
C VAL A 449 -28.86 5.25 4.53
N CYS A 450 -28.17 4.17 4.88
CA CYS A 450 -28.76 3.03 5.59
C CYS A 450 -29.13 3.38 7.04
N GLY A 451 -28.39 4.30 7.65
CA GLY A 451 -28.62 4.80 9.01
C GLY A 451 -27.92 3.96 10.08
N PRO A 452 -27.48 4.59 11.19
CA PRO A 452 -26.72 3.93 12.24
C PRO A 452 -27.48 2.77 12.89
N ASP A 453 -28.81 2.88 13.03
CA ASP A 453 -29.67 1.86 13.64
C ASP A 453 -29.60 0.49 12.95
N LYS A 454 -29.23 0.46 11.66
CA LYS A 454 -29.05 -0.79 10.90
C LYS A 454 -27.60 -1.25 10.87
N ILE A 455 -26.65 -0.32 10.91
CA ILE A 455 -25.22 -0.57 10.71
C ILE A 455 -24.55 -1.00 12.03
N GLU A 456 -24.77 -0.26 13.12
CA GLU A 456 -24.12 -0.52 14.41
C GLU A 456 -24.40 -1.92 14.97
N PRO A 457 -25.64 -2.46 14.91
CA PRO A 457 -25.89 -3.83 15.37
C PRO A 457 -25.12 -4.91 14.59
N ILE A 458 -24.71 -4.63 13.34
CA ILE A 458 -23.90 -5.56 12.54
C ILE A 458 -22.43 -5.42 12.93
N ILE A 459 -21.89 -4.19 12.96
CA ILE A 459 -20.46 -3.96 13.28
C ILE A 459 -20.11 -4.51 14.66
N THR A 460 -21.00 -4.34 15.65
CA THR A 460 -20.81 -4.83 17.02
C THR A 460 -20.81 -6.37 17.15
N GLN A 461 -21.24 -7.12 16.13
CA GLN A 461 -21.09 -8.58 16.14
C GLN A 461 -19.62 -9.01 16.05
N LEU A 462 -18.75 -8.19 15.44
CA LEU A 462 -17.31 -8.45 15.31
C LEU A 462 -16.63 -8.60 16.68
N SER A 463 -17.11 -7.88 17.71
CA SER A 463 -16.58 -8.01 19.07
C SER A 463 -16.97 -9.33 19.77
N ASN A 464 -18.07 -9.98 19.37
CA ASN A 464 -18.54 -11.20 20.05
C ASN A 464 -17.82 -12.45 19.55
N ASP A 465 -17.47 -12.51 18.27
CA ASP A 465 -16.82 -13.67 17.66
C ASP A 465 -15.30 -13.70 17.93
N ALA A 466 -14.64 -12.54 18.05
CA ALA A 466 -13.24 -12.45 18.47
C ALA A 466 -13.01 -12.98 19.90
N LEU A 467 -13.98 -12.79 20.81
CA LEU A 467 -13.98 -13.36 22.16
C LEU A 467 -14.13 -14.89 22.15
N LEU A 468 -14.92 -15.45 21.24
CA LEU A 468 -15.12 -16.90 21.08
C LEU A 468 -13.92 -17.60 20.39
N ALA A 469 -13.23 -16.93 19.47
CA ALA A 469 -12.01 -17.45 18.86
C ALA A 469 -10.82 -17.48 19.84
N SER A 470 -10.74 -16.51 20.76
CA SER A 470 -9.68 -16.46 21.79
C SER A 470 -9.82 -17.53 22.90
N THR A 471 -11.04 -18.04 23.13
CA THR A 471 -11.31 -19.06 24.17
C THR A 471 -11.13 -20.49 23.67
N SER A 472 -11.05 -20.69 22.36
CA SER A 472 -10.83 -22.00 21.73
C SER A 472 -9.35 -22.28 21.43
N SER A 473 -8.49 -21.26 21.31
CA SER A 473 -7.04 -21.44 21.17
C SER A 473 -6.30 -21.63 22.49
N SER A 474 -6.87 -21.21 23.63
CA SER A 474 -6.26 -21.37 24.95
C SER A 474 -6.41 -22.77 25.56
N ALA A 475 -7.18 -23.66 24.92
CA ALA A 475 -7.42 -25.03 25.42
C ALA A 475 -6.43 -26.07 24.86
N ALA A 476 -5.48 -25.67 24.00
CA ALA A 476 -4.55 -26.58 23.31
C ALA A 476 -3.07 -26.17 23.45
N SER A 477 -2.62 -25.76 24.64
CA SER A 477 -1.19 -25.80 24.98
C SER A 477 -0.96 -25.73 26.49
N SER A 478 -1.22 -26.84 27.18
CA SER A 478 -0.80 -26.98 28.58
C SER A 478 -0.12 -28.33 28.81
N GLU A 479 1.01 -28.55 28.13
CA GLU A 479 2.06 -29.41 28.66
C GLU A 479 3.43 -28.74 28.42
N PRO A 480 4.19 -28.42 29.47
CA PRO A 480 5.55 -27.93 29.33
C PRO A 480 6.51 -29.08 28.96
N PRO A 481 7.49 -28.87 28.06
CA PRO A 481 8.46 -29.90 27.73
C PRO A 481 9.42 -30.16 28.89
N ILE A 482 9.51 -31.43 29.29
CA ILE A 482 10.46 -31.94 30.27
C ILE A 482 11.84 -32.01 29.61
N PHE A 483 12.79 -31.20 30.09
CA PHE A 483 14.21 -31.36 29.76
C PHE A 483 14.81 -32.46 30.63
N LYS A 484 15.40 -33.50 30.01
CA LYS A 484 16.36 -34.38 30.67
C LYS A 484 17.78 -33.92 30.30
N SER A 485 18.58 -33.81 31.36
CA SER A 485 20.00 -33.44 31.44
C SER A 485 20.91 -34.19 30.48
#